data_AF-A0A1G1P8X6-F1
#
_entry.id   AF-A0A1G1P8X6-F1
#
_cell.length_a   1.000
_cell.length_b   1.000
_cell.length_c   1.000
_cell.angle_alpha   90.00
_cell.angle_beta   90.00
_cell.angle_gamma   90.00
#
_symmetry.space_group_name_H-M   'P 1'
#
loop_
_entity.id
_entity.type
_entity.pdbx_description
1 polymer ?
#
loop_
_entity_poly.entity_id
_entity_poly.type
_entity_poly.pdbx_seq_one_letter_code
_entity_poly.pdbx_strand_id
1 'polypeptide(L)'
;MEVRNIPVPRLMLTPHYGELIVDDFNLNTKRLSRYATEASILEERMQGSEEKDLFGNIQQGARETELTKVSSLGEGRKQSPENTIIAALTDYPLVDYESEQKELLLKLAGQAVAHYKSFVSDERAVKMMVENNFRQIAVEIYDQILEHKKYVSDGYLESGIREPEPYLEQYNISLSLDEKPVTLESQLDRFPREKVYTGFKKACHSMYRFDSSFEGRLAYLLDKDRSVEDWLRPAPAQFDGLFWRDASGDSQNRYEPDFVVEFKNEIAMVEVKPGEEVNDPDVQEKKKTAEKYCELVSKNIGNYGIVKPWRYVIVPTEKICLSATIAGLLSGSGKQETSLYSNLRFSDVIPQGEDAEEWLPIYTLAAACGKFAGGMEIKENRWIYAGRKFDDEHFVVRAVGDSMIPAINDGDYCIFKANPGGPYSGQGRIYLFQYQGEPDPFTGGSYTIKGYQSHKGPIGLNTRVELLPKNKAYPPVVFKSEDGDIDQKLHFVAEFVKVISSN
;
A
#
# COMPACT_ATOMS: atom_id res chain seq x y z
N MET A 1 11.98 -24.92 29.17
CA MET A 1 11.32 -24.93 27.86
C MET A 1 9.91 -24.41 28.07
N GLU A 2 9.53 -23.39 27.33
CA GLU A 2 8.15 -22.90 27.32
C GLU A 2 7.23 -24.02 26.83
N VAL A 3 6.09 -24.19 27.51
CA VAL A 3 5.19 -25.33 27.29
C VAL A 3 4.19 -25.04 26.16
N ARG A 4 3.97 -23.75 25.86
CA ARG A 4 3.01 -23.23 24.89
C ARG A 4 3.76 -22.52 23.76
N ASN A 5 3.30 -22.72 22.52
CA ASN A 5 3.87 -22.12 21.34
C ASN A 5 2.79 -21.97 20.26
N ILE A 6 2.67 -20.78 19.67
CA ILE A 6 1.89 -20.57 18.47
C ILE A 6 2.85 -20.64 17.27
N PRO A 7 2.78 -21.67 16.41
CA PRO A 7 3.69 -21.83 15.28
C PRO A 7 3.51 -20.68 14.29
N VAL A 8 4.53 -19.81 14.16
CA VAL A 8 4.55 -18.67 13.24
C VAL A 8 5.26 -19.05 11.93
N PRO A 9 4.55 -19.16 10.79
CA PRO A 9 5.18 -19.44 9.50
C PRO A 9 6.13 -18.32 9.09
N ARG A 10 7.25 -18.70 8.46
CA ARG A 10 8.25 -17.73 8.00
C ARG A 10 8.00 -17.34 6.55
N LEU A 11 7.94 -16.04 6.32
CA LEU A 11 7.65 -15.44 5.03
C LEU A 11 8.27 -14.05 4.98
N MET A 12 9.01 -13.76 3.90
CA MET A 12 9.47 -12.42 3.61
C MET A 12 8.46 -11.71 2.72
N LEU A 13 7.97 -10.56 3.17
CA LEU A 13 7.09 -9.66 2.46
C LEU A 13 7.71 -8.28 2.41
N THR A 14 8.16 -7.86 1.23
CA THR A 14 8.65 -6.50 1.00
C THR A 14 7.70 -5.77 0.06
N PRO A 15 7.11 -4.63 0.47
CA PRO A 15 6.23 -3.86 -0.40
C PRO A 15 6.98 -3.43 -1.66
N HIS A 16 6.39 -3.70 -2.80
CA HIS A 16 6.98 -3.37 -4.10
C HIS A 16 5.92 -2.75 -4.98
N TYR A 17 6.28 -1.73 -5.75
CA TYR A 17 5.39 -1.19 -6.77
C TYR A 17 5.77 -1.78 -8.11
N GLY A 18 4.78 -2.22 -8.90
CA GLY A 18 5.06 -2.62 -10.28
C GLY A 18 5.39 -1.43 -11.16
N GLU A 19 4.81 -0.26 -10.86
CA GLU A 19 5.09 1.01 -11.55
C GLU A 19 4.77 2.20 -10.62
N LEU A 20 5.68 3.18 -10.57
CA LEU A 20 5.56 4.43 -9.82
C LEU A 20 5.46 5.57 -10.84
N ILE A 21 4.30 6.21 -10.89
CA ILE A 21 4.09 7.41 -11.71
C ILE A 21 4.30 8.62 -10.81
N VAL A 22 5.21 9.50 -11.22
CA VAL A 22 5.30 10.86 -10.67
C VAL A 22 4.80 11.79 -11.77
N ASP A 23 3.67 12.45 -11.54
CA ASP A 23 3.10 13.37 -12.52
C ASP A 23 4.09 14.49 -12.83
N ASP A 24 4.20 14.95 -14.09
CA ASP A 24 5.06 16.09 -14.40
C ASP A 24 4.57 17.36 -13.69
N PHE A 25 5.44 17.99 -12.90
CA PHE A 25 5.10 19.19 -12.14
C PHE A 25 6.21 20.23 -12.18
N ASN A 26 5.90 21.45 -11.72
CA ASN A 26 6.87 22.52 -11.55
C ASN A 26 7.16 22.72 -10.06
N LEU A 27 8.43 22.84 -9.74
CA LEU A 27 8.91 23.07 -8.39
C LEU A 27 8.32 24.35 -7.80
N ASN A 28 7.70 24.24 -6.63
CA ASN A 28 7.26 25.37 -5.84
C ASN A 28 8.46 26.03 -5.17
N THR A 29 9.09 26.94 -5.90
CA THR A 29 10.28 27.67 -5.46
C THR A 29 10.08 28.51 -4.19
N LYS A 30 8.84 28.77 -3.75
CA LYS A 30 8.57 29.46 -2.48
C LYS A 30 8.83 28.58 -1.25
N ARG A 31 8.81 27.26 -1.42
CA ARG A 31 9.11 26.29 -0.37
C ARG A 31 10.60 25.99 -0.25
N LEU A 32 11.42 26.53 -1.17
CA LEU A 32 12.86 26.37 -1.10
C LEU A 32 13.47 27.32 -0.06
N SER A 33 14.38 26.80 0.74
CA SER A 33 15.13 27.58 1.70
C SER A 33 16.00 28.63 1.00
N ARG A 34 16.09 29.82 1.57
CA ARG A 34 17.01 30.86 1.14
C ARG A 34 18.32 30.74 1.89
N TYR A 35 19.40 30.50 1.17
CA TYR A 35 20.74 30.46 1.73
C TYR A 35 21.41 31.82 1.52
N ALA A 36 22.11 32.30 2.55
CA ALA A 36 22.71 33.61 2.52
C ALA A 36 23.87 33.71 1.51
N THR A 37 24.02 34.88 0.87
CA THR A 37 25.10 35.21 -0.07
C THR A 37 26.45 35.37 0.64
N GLU A 38 27.54 35.36 -0.15
CA GLU A 38 28.94 35.42 0.29
C GLU A 38 29.26 36.38 1.44
N ALA A 39 28.57 37.52 1.58
CA ALA A 39 28.78 38.48 2.67
C ALA A 39 28.56 37.87 4.07
N SER A 40 27.57 37.00 4.24
CA SER A 40 27.24 36.37 5.53
C SER A 40 28.20 35.24 5.88
N ILE A 41 28.62 34.47 4.88
CA ILE A 41 29.59 33.38 5.04
C ILE A 41 30.99 33.96 5.30
N LEU A 42 31.31 35.11 4.69
CA LEU A 42 32.55 35.85 4.98
C LEU A 42 32.50 36.50 6.36
N GLU A 43 31.36 37.08 6.79
CA GLU A 43 31.18 37.62 8.14
C GLU A 43 31.24 36.53 9.22
N GLU A 44 30.64 35.36 9.00
CA GLU A 44 30.69 34.22 9.93
C GLU A 44 32.11 33.60 9.97
N ARG A 45 32.83 33.57 8.84
CA ARG A 45 34.26 33.21 8.77
C ARG A 45 35.18 34.24 9.42
N MET A 46 34.86 35.53 9.34
CA MET A 46 35.64 36.61 9.98
C MET A 46 35.32 36.76 11.47
N GLN A 47 34.11 36.42 11.91
CA GLN A 47 33.72 36.41 13.33
C GLN A 47 34.22 35.15 14.06
N GLY A 48 34.46 34.05 13.35
CA GLY A 48 34.89 32.78 13.92
C GLY A 48 36.40 32.56 14.05
N SER A 49 37.26 33.52 13.70
CA SER A 49 38.71 33.30 13.61
C SER A 49 39.56 34.29 14.41
N GLU A 50 39.34 34.41 15.71
CA GLU A 50 40.37 34.89 16.66
C GLU A 50 40.25 34.17 18.02
N GLU A 51 40.56 32.87 18.07
CA GLU A 51 40.91 32.25 19.34
C GLU A 51 42.40 32.50 19.62
N LYS A 52 42.65 33.36 20.61
CA LYS A 52 43.96 33.46 21.26
C LYS A 52 44.12 32.26 22.19
N ASP A 53 45.24 31.58 22.09
CA ASP A 53 45.61 30.60 23.12
C ASP A 53 45.79 31.30 24.49
N LEU A 54 45.89 30.52 25.57
CA LEU A 54 46.09 31.02 26.94
C LEU A 54 47.36 31.89 27.13
N PHE A 55 48.19 32.04 26.09
CA PHE A 55 49.42 32.84 26.09
C PHE A 55 49.40 33.98 25.06
N GLY A 56 48.28 34.24 24.39
CA GLY A 56 48.08 35.39 23.52
C GLY A 56 48.65 35.26 22.11
N ASN A 57 49.04 34.07 21.67
CA ASN A 57 49.52 33.85 20.31
C ASN A 57 48.36 33.52 19.37
N ILE A 58 48.39 34.14 18.19
CA ILE A 58 47.43 33.88 17.10
C ILE A 58 47.97 32.69 16.31
N GLN A 59 47.36 31.52 16.46
CA GLN A 59 47.61 30.39 15.56
C GLN A 59 46.50 30.32 14.51
N GLN A 60 46.90 30.24 13.24
CA GLN A 60 46.00 29.87 12.14
C GLN A 60 45.64 28.40 12.34
N GLY A 61 44.49 28.13 12.96
CA GLY A 61 44.00 26.78 13.17
C GLY A 61 43.87 26.06 11.83
N ALA A 62 44.78 25.14 11.54
CA ALA A 62 44.60 24.14 10.51
C ALA A 62 43.47 23.22 10.99
N ARG A 63 42.23 23.56 10.66
CA ARG A 63 41.10 22.66 10.86
C ARG A 63 40.85 21.90 9.58
N GLU A 64 40.88 20.59 9.70
CA GLU A 64 40.48 19.63 8.68
C GLU A 64 39.19 20.10 8.02
N THR A 65 39.32 20.43 6.74
CA THR A 65 38.18 20.33 5.84
C THR A 65 37.89 18.84 5.76
N GLU A 66 36.88 18.36 6.49
CA GLU A 66 36.06 17.29 5.92
C GLU A 66 35.39 17.90 4.68
N LEU A 67 36.17 17.97 3.59
CA LEU A 67 35.63 17.85 2.25
C LEU A 67 34.95 16.48 2.28
N THR A 68 33.65 16.46 2.60
CA THR A 68 32.83 15.30 2.26
C THR A 68 32.90 15.23 0.75
N LYS A 69 33.88 14.49 0.23
CA LYS A 69 33.95 14.19 -1.19
C LYS A 69 32.59 13.60 -1.51
N VAL A 70 31.92 14.15 -2.51
CA VAL A 70 30.84 13.47 -3.21
C VAL A 70 31.50 12.29 -3.98
N SER A 71 32.02 11.31 -3.24
CA SER A 71 32.90 10.24 -3.73
C SER A 71 32.14 8.95 -4.00
N SER A 72 31.26 9.00 -4.99
CA SER A 72 30.86 7.79 -5.71
C SER A 72 30.74 7.99 -7.23
N LEU A 73 30.75 9.23 -7.74
CA LEU A 73 30.60 9.51 -9.17
C LEU A 73 31.67 10.48 -9.70
N GLY A 74 32.89 9.95 -9.88
CA GLY A 74 33.89 10.47 -10.82
C GLY A 74 34.68 11.69 -10.37
N GLU A 75 35.84 11.43 -9.75
CA GLU A 75 36.90 12.43 -9.63
C GLU A 75 37.28 12.96 -11.03
N GLY A 76 37.05 14.27 -11.28
CA GLY A 76 37.60 14.97 -12.44
C GLY A 76 36.60 15.59 -13.42
N ARG A 77 35.29 15.35 -13.31
CA ARG A 77 34.29 16.11 -14.10
C ARG A 77 33.80 17.31 -13.28
N LYS A 78 33.77 18.50 -13.90
CA LYS A 78 33.07 19.67 -13.35
C LYS A 78 31.59 19.28 -13.17
N GLN A 79 31.19 18.83 -11.98
CA GLN A 79 29.78 18.64 -11.67
C GLN A 79 29.10 20.01 -11.67
N SER A 80 27.99 20.11 -12.41
CA SER A 80 27.15 21.30 -12.40
C SER A 80 26.27 21.28 -11.14
N PRO A 81 25.76 22.44 -10.69
CA PRO A 81 24.87 22.51 -9.54
C PRO A 81 23.64 21.58 -9.69
N GLU A 82 23.12 21.44 -10.90
CA GLU A 82 22.00 20.54 -11.22
C GLU A 82 22.38 19.08 -10.95
N ASN A 83 23.56 18.65 -11.38
CA ASN A 83 24.03 17.27 -11.16
C ASN A 83 24.28 16.98 -9.68
N THR A 84 24.72 17.96 -8.89
CA THR A 84 24.88 17.82 -7.44
C THR A 84 23.54 17.57 -6.76
N ILE A 85 22.48 18.29 -7.17
CA ILE A 85 21.12 18.08 -6.65
C ILE A 85 20.59 16.70 -7.07
N ILE A 86 20.79 16.31 -8.32
CA ILE A 86 20.34 14.99 -8.81
C ILE A 86 21.04 13.85 -8.06
N ALA A 87 22.36 13.96 -7.85
CA ALA A 87 23.11 12.97 -7.08
C ALA A 87 22.64 12.86 -5.62
N ALA A 88 22.16 13.96 -5.05
CA ALA A 88 21.54 13.96 -3.73
C ALA A 88 20.14 13.31 -3.74
N LEU A 89 19.36 13.54 -4.81
CA LEU A 89 18.03 12.97 -4.98
C LEU A 89 18.07 11.45 -5.20
N THR A 90 19.10 10.92 -5.85
CA THR A 90 19.24 9.47 -6.06
C THR A 90 19.40 8.65 -4.77
N ASP A 91 19.71 9.30 -3.64
CA ASP A 91 19.76 8.63 -2.34
C ASP A 91 18.35 8.41 -1.75
N TYR A 92 17.29 8.96 -2.34
CA TYR A 92 15.92 8.86 -1.82
C TYR A 92 15.15 7.65 -2.38
N PRO A 93 14.32 6.96 -1.56
CA PRO A 93 13.74 5.66 -1.89
C PRO A 93 12.89 5.58 -3.16
N LEU A 94 12.23 6.68 -3.56
CA LEU A 94 11.31 6.71 -4.71
C LEU A 94 11.92 7.32 -5.97
N VAL A 95 13.19 7.76 -5.91
CA VAL A 95 13.87 8.39 -7.03
C VAL A 95 14.60 7.34 -7.84
N ASP A 96 14.20 7.17 -9.10
CA ASP A 96 14.91 6.33 -10.07
C ASP A 96 15.36 7.17 -11.28
N TYR A 97 16.64 7.54 -11.30
CA TYR A 97 17.22 8.34 -12.37
C TYR A 97 17.33 7.60 -13.72
N GLU A 98 17.31 6.26 -13.71
CA GLU A 98 17.40 5.45 -14.93
C GLU A 98 16.02 5.15 -15.54
N SER A 99 14.95 5.67 -14.93
CA SER A 99 13.55 5.52 -15.35
C SER A 99 13.00 6.73 -16.13
N GLU A 100 11.69 6.71 -16.40
CA GLU A 100 10.94 7.83 -17.00
C GLU A 100 10.98 9.12 -16.14
N GLN A 101 11.39 9.03 -14.87
CA GLN A 101 11.54 10.18 -13.97
C GLN A 101 12.73 11.08 -14.32
N LYS A 102 13.68 10.62 -15.15
CA LYS A 102 14.90 11.37 -15.48
C LYS A 102 14.64 12.79 -15.98
N GLU A 103 13.68 12.95 -16.87
CA GLU A 103 13.34 14.25 -17.45
C GLU A 103 12.77 15.21 -16.39
N LEU A 104 11.92 14.68 -15.51
CA LEU A 104 11.37 15.43 -14.38
C LEU A 104 12.48 15.83 -13.39
N LEU A 105 13.38 14.93 -13.01
CA LEU A 105 14.49 15.22 -12.10
C LEU A 105 15.40 16.32 -12.66
N LEU A 106 15.74 16.25 -13.95
CA LEU A 106 16.51 17.30 -14.63
C LEU A 106 15.78 18.64 -14.64
N LYS A 107 14.47 18.62 -14.89
CA LYS A 107 13.61 19.82 -14.87
C LYS A 107 13.56 20.45 -13.48
N LEU A 108 13.32 19.66 -12.42
CA LEU A 108 13.22 20.14 -11.04
C LEU A 108 14.57 20.70 -10.54
N ALA A 109 15.68 19.99 -10.80
CA ALA A 109 17.01 20.48 -10.47
C ALA A 109 17.33 21.80 -11.20
N GLY A 110 16.96 21.91 -12.48
CA GLY A 110 17.10 23.14 -13.24
C GLY A 110 16.28 24.30 -12.67
N GLN A 111 15.04 24.04 -12.23
CA GLN A 111 14.18 25.04 -11.58
C GLN A 111 14.74 25.51 -10.23
N ALA A 112 15.28 24.61 -9.42
CA ALA A 112 15.96 24.96 -8.18
C ALA A 112 17.18 25.86 -8.43
N VAL A 113 18.04 25.48 -9.37
CA VAL A 113 19.23 26.29 -9.70
C VAL A 113 18.85 27.63 -10.30
N ALA A 114 17.83 27.70 -11.17
CA ALA A 114 17.33 28.96 -11.72
C ALA A 114 16.78 29.88 -10.63
N HIS A 115 16.09 29.33 -9.63
CA HIS A 115 15.64 30.09 -8.47
C HIS A 115 16.82 30.69 -7.71
N TYR A 116 17.87 29.92 -7.43
CA TYR A 116 19.04 30.42 -6.73
C TYR A 116 19.86 31.43 -7.53
N LYS A 117 19.97 31.25 -8.86
CA LYS A 117 20.56 32.23 -9.77
C LYS A 117 19.84 33.58 -9.78
N SER A 118 18.54 33.61 -9.40
CA SER A 118 17.79 34.87 -9.33
C SER A 118 18.19 35.78 -8.16
N PHE A 119 18.84 35.25 -7.12
CA PHE A 119 19.29 36.02 -5.95
C PHE A 119 20.82 36.03 -5.78
N VAL A 120 21.53 35.12 -6.46
CA VAL A 120 23.00 35.03 -6.44
C VAL A 120 23.52 35.22 -7.87
N SER A 121 24.20 36.34 -8.10
CA SER A 121 24.62 36.77 -9.45
C SER A 121 25.85 36.03 -9.97
N ASP A 122 26.69 35.47 -9.08
CA ASP A 122 27.92 34.76 -9.46
C ASP A 122 27.68 33.24 -9.57
N GLU A 123 28.12 32.67 -10.68
CA GLU A 123 27.96 31.25 -10.98
C GLU A 123 28.77 30.35 -10.04
N ARG A 124 29.93 30.82 -9.55
CA ARG A 124 30.73 30.08 -8.57
C ARG A 124 30.08 30.08 -7.19
N ALA A 125 29.54 31.22 -6.78
CA ALA A 125 28.80 31.34 -5.53
C ALA A 125 27.54 30.43 -5.51
N VAL A 126 26.78 30.37 -6.61
CA VAL A 126 25.64 29.44 -6.75
C VAL A 126 26.10 28.00 -6.58
N LYS A 127 27.20 27.63 -7.27
CA LYS A 127 27.74 26.27 -7.19
C LYS A 127 28.14 25.90 -5.77
N MET A 128 28.90 26.74 -5.07
CA MET A 128 29.31 26.48 -3.69
C MET A 128 28.11 26.41 -2.74
N MET A 129 27.11 27.28 -2.93
CA MET A 129 25.91 27.25 -2.10
C MET A 129 25.15 25.94 -2.26
N VAL A 130 24.97 25.46 -3.50
CA VAL A 130 24.32 24.18 -3.76
C VAL A 130 25.15 23.02 -3.20
N GLU A 131 26.47 23.03 -3.37
CA GLU A 131 27.36 21.98 -2.82
C GLU A 131 27.37 21.91 -1.29
N ASN A 132 27.14 23.03 -0.59
CA ASN A 132 27.08 23.04 0.88
C ASN A 132 25.70 22.64 1.42
N ASN A 133 24.64 22.88 0.65
CA ASN A 133 23.25 22.70 1.10
C ASN A 133 22.51 21.59 0.35
N PHE A 134 23.21 20.79 -0.47
CA PHE A 134 22.63 19.80 -1.37
C PHE A 134 21.64 18.85 -0.69
N ARG A 135 21.93 18.40 0.54
CA ARG A 135 21.03 17.52 1.31
C ARG A 135 19.69 18.19 1.59
N GLN A 136 19.72 19.44 2.08
CA GLN A 136 18.51 20.18 2.41
C GLN A 136 17.70 20.51 1.15
N ILE A 137 18.37 20.91 0.08
CA ILE A 137 17.73 21.18 -1.22
C ILE A 137 17.07 19.90 -1.75
N ALA A 138 17.73 18.75 -1.62
CA ALA A 138 17.18 17.47 -2.04
C ALA A 138 15.94 17.06 -1.23
N VAL A 139 15.94 17.24 0.10
CA VAL A 139 14.75 17.04 0.94
C VAL A 139 13.58 17.88 0.42
N GLU A 140 13.79 19.18 0.20
CA GLU A 140 12.73 20.11 -0.20
C GLU A 140 12.15 19.83 -1.59
N ILE A 141 12.97 19.28 -2.50
CA ILE A 141 12.51 18.81 -3.81
C ILE A 141 11.79 17.47 -3.65
N TYR A 142 12.33 16.54 -2.86
CA TYR A 142 11.76 15.22 -2.63
C TYR A 142 10.39 15.28 -1.96
N ASP A 143 10.19 16.18 -0.99
CA ASP A 143 8.89 16.43 -0.36
C ASP A 143 7.81 16.80 -1.39
N GLN A 144 8.19 17.53 -2.43
CA GLN A 144 7.27 17.88 -3.52
C GLN A 144 7.06 16.72 -4.49
N ILE A 145 8.08 15.88 -4.72
CA ILE A 145 7.92 14.62 -5.48
C ILE A 145 6.93 13.70 -4.76
N LEU A 146 7.00 13.62 -3.42
CA LEU A 146 6.08 12.84 -2.60
C LEU A 146 4.62 13.31 -2.71
N GLU A 147 4.38 14.60 -2.96
CA GLU A 147 3.03 15.13 -3.17
C GLU A 147 2.43 14.76 -4.55
N HIS A 148 3.27 14.42 -5.53
CA HIS A 148 2.87 14.17 -6.92
C HIS A 148 3.00 12.69 -7.33
N LYS A 149 3.23 11.78 -6.38
CA LYS A 149 3.38 10.36 -6.64
C LYS A 149 2.02 9.63 -6.72
N LYS A 150 1.95 8.65 -7.60
CA LYS A 150 0.86 7.67 -7.71
C LYS A 150 1.44 6.27 -7.91
N TYR A 151 1.00 5.33 -7.09
CA TYR A 151 1.33 3.92 -7.25
C TYR A 151 0.31 3.26 -8.19
N VAL A 152 0.76 2.71 -9.30
CA VAL A 152 -0.12 2.06 -10.31
C VAL A 152 -0.50 0.65 -9.89
N SER A 153 0.41 -0.03 -9.19
CA SER A 153 0.16 -1.34 -8.59
C SER A 153 0.86 -1.47 -7.25
N ASP A 154 0.10 -1.76 -6.21
CA ASP A 154 0.62 -2.23 -4.92
C ASP A 154 0.86 -3.73 -5.02
N GLY A 155 2.12 -4.15 -4.89
CA GLY A 155 2.55 -5.54 -4.90
C GLY A 155 3.45 -5.85 -3.71
N TYR A 156 3.76 -7.13 -3.54
CA TYR A 156 4.76 -7.58 -2.59
C TYR A 156 5.77 -8.47 -3.31
N LEU A 157 7.03 -8.28 -2.99
CA LEU A 157 8.03 -9.32 -3.23
C LEU A 157 7.87 -10.35 -2.12
N GLU A 158 7.45 -11.54 -2.52
CA GLU A 158 7.14 -12.66 -1.62
C GLU A 158 8.27 -13.70 -1.71
N SER A 159 8.81 -14.13 -0.57
CA SER A 159 9.59 -15.37 -0.54
C SER A 159 8.65 -16.59 -0.49
N GLY A 160 9.18 -17.78 -0.80
CA GLY A 160 8.45 -19.02 -0.47
C GLY A 160 8.20 -19.13 1.04
N ILE A 161 7.01 -19.63 1.42
CA ILE A 161 6.67 -19.91 2.83
C ILE A 161 7.55 -21.03 3.35
N ARG A 162 8.04 -20.87 4.59
CA ARG A 162 8.83 -21.87 5.29
C ARG A 162 8.17 -22.23 6.62
N GLU A 163 8.52 -23.42 7.09
CA GLU A 163 8.06 -23.90 8.39
C GLU A 163 8.52 -22.96 9.52
N PRO A 164 7.69 -22.83 10.59
CA PRO A 164 8.05 -22.13 11.81
C PRO A 164 9.37 -22.61 12.40
N GLU A 165 10.05 -21.74 13.14
CA GLU A 165 11.17 -22.19 13.96
C GLU A 165 10.68 -23.14 15.06
N PRO A 166 11.50 -24.12 15.46
CA PRO A 166 11.13 -25.08 16.51
C PRO A 166 11.15 -24.45 17.91
N TYR A 167 11.50 -23.16 18.02
CA TYR A 167 11.58 -22.40 19.26
C TYR A 167 10.91 -21.03 19.10
N LEU A 168 10.48 -20.45 20.22
CA LEU A 168 10.02 -19.07 20.31
C LEU A 168 11.20 -18.12 20.54
N GLU A 169 11.21 -17.01 19.83
CA GLU A 169 12.16 -15.91 20.09
C GLU A 169 11.94 -15.35 21.50
N GLN A 170 13.01 -15.01 22.20
CA GLN A 170 12.94 -14.66 23.62
C GLN A 170 13.00 -13.15 23.86
N TYR A 171 12.25 -12.68 24.86
CA TYR A 171 12.39 -11.32 25.35
C TYR A 171 13.60 -11.17 26.27
N ASN A 172 14.41 -10.15 26.01
CA ASN A 172 15.47 -9.72 26.92
C ASN A 172 14.90 -8.84 28.05
N ILE A 173 14.21 -9.47 29.02
CA ILE A 173 13.65 -8.79 30.19
C ILE A 173 14.68 -8.78 31.32
N SER A 174 15.41 -7.68 31.46
CA SER A 174 16.26 -7.44 32.64
C SER A 174 15.39 -7.05 33.83
N LEU A 175 15.57 -7.72 34.97
CA LEU A 175 14.96 -7.37 36.26
C LEU A 175 16.01 -6.74 37.17
N SER A 176 15.68 -5.63 37.82
CA SER A 176 16.52 -5.09 38.91
C SER A 176 16.48 -6.02 40.12
N LEU A 177 17.53 -6.02 40.96
CA LEU A 177 17.65 -6.92 42.14
C LEU A 177 16.43 -6.88 43.09
N ASP A 178 15.75 -5.74 43.20
CA ASP A 178 14.57 -5.55 44.06
C ASP A 178 13.23 -5.58 43.31
N GLU A 179 13.26 -5.69 41.98
CA GLU A 179 12.06 -5.68 41.12
C GLU A 179 11.42 -7.07 41.12
N LYS A 180 10.24 -7.17 41.74
CA LYS A 180 9.46 -8.42 41.75
C LYS A 180 8.43 -8.39 40.63
N PRO A 181 8.41 -9.39 39.73
CA PRO A 181 7.33 -9.56 38.78
C PRO A 181 5.98 -9.62 39.48
N VAL A 182 4.96 -9.01 38.86
CA VAL A 182 3.61 -8.93 39.40
C VAL A 182 2.65 -9.75 38.56
N THR A 183 1.56 -10.23 39.15
CA THR A 183 0.48 -10.86 38.36
C THR A 183 -0.44 -9.80 37.77
N LEU A 184 -1.15 -10.13 36.70
CA LEU A 184 -2.13 -9.22 36.11
C LEU A 184 -3.24 -8.83 37.11
N GLU A 185 -3.67 -9.75 37.99
CA GLU A 185 -4.70 -9.51 39.02
C GLU A 185 -4.26 -8.56 40.12
N SER A 186 -2.95 -8.43 40.34
CA SER A 186 -2.42 -7.57 41.40
C SER A 186 -2.52 -6.07 41.07
N GLN A 187 -2.90 -5.74 39.84
CA GLN A 187 -3.04 -4.36 39.37
C GLN A 187 -4.51 -3.96 39.22
N LEU A 188 -4.86 -2.74 39.67
CA LEU A 188 -6.21 -2.17 39.63
C LEU A 188 -6.56 -1.62 38.23
N ASP A 189 -6.41 -2.45 37.19
CA ASP A 189 -6.69 -2.10 35.78
C ASP A 189 -5.80 -1.00 35.17
N ARG A 190 -4.76 -0.60 35.91
CA ARG A 190 -3.65 0.21 35.41
C ARG A 190 -2.47 -0.72 35.30
N PHE A 191 -1.95 -0.89 34.09
CA PHE A 191 -0.78 -1.72 33.82
C PHE A 191 0.40 -0.80 33.50
N PRO A 192 1.17 -0.33 34.50
CA PRO A 192 2.38 0.46 34.26
C PRO A 192 3.37 -0.30 33.40
N ARG A 193 3.98 0.39 32.44
CA ARG A 193 5.01 -0.14 31.53
C ARG A 193 6.29 -0.55 32.24
N GLU A 194 6.56 0.05 33.41
CA GLU A 194 7.77 -0.20 34.19
C GLU A 194 7.75 -1.57 34.88
N LYS A 195 6.57 -2.19 35.01
CA LYS A 195 6.43 -3.47 35.70
C LYS A 195 6.57 -4.64 34.75
N VAL A 196 7.18 -5.72 35.24
CA VAL A 196 7.16 -7.03 34.60
C VAL A 196 5.98 -7.84 35.11
N TYR A 197 5.21 -8.39 34.18
CA TYR A 197 4.05 -9.20 34.46
C TYR A 197 4.38 -10.68 34.29
N THR A 198 3.85 -11.53 35.16
CA THR A 198 4.02 -12.98 35.12
C THR A 198 2.77 -13.72 35.62
N GLY A 199 2.83 -15.05 35.70
CA GLY A 199 1.75 -15.89 36.20
C GLY A 199 0.64 -16.14 35.18
N PHE A 200 0.93 -15.94 33.90
CA PHE A 200 -0.01 -16.20 32.81
C PHE A 200 -0.35 -17.68 32.69
N LYS A 201 -1.59 -17.97 32.32
CA LYS A 201 -2.08 -19.35 32.13
C LYS A 201 -2.05 -19.80 30.69
N LYS A 202 -2.13 -18.86 29.75
CA LYS A 202 -2.30 -19.08 28.31
C LYS A 202 -1.26 -18.37 27.45
N ALA A 203 -0.38 -17.59 28.07
CA ALA A 203 0.66 -16.91 27.33
C ALA A 203 1.79 -17.87 26.93
N CYS A 204 2.39 -17.61 25.78
CA CYS A 204 3.54 -18.37 25.29
C CYS A 204 4.81 -18.09 26.11
N HIS A 205 5.04 -16.84 26.50
CA HIS A 205 6.16 -16.49 27.40
C HIS A 205 5.76 -16.39 28.87
N SER A 206 6.73 -16.65 29.73
CA SER A 206 6.55 -16.59 31.19
C SER A 206 6.47 -15.18 31.76
N MET A 207 7.01 -14.19 31.05
CA MET A 207 7.10 -12.80 31.48
C MET A 207 6.93 -11.84 30.31
N TYR A 208 6.24 -10.72 30.56
CA TYR A 208 6.07 -9.63 29.59
C TYR A 208 6.21 -8.25 30.24
N ARG A 209 6.63 -7.28 29.43
CA ARG A 209 6.37 -5.85 29.64
C ARG A 209 5.38 -5.40 28.57
N PHE A 210 4.50 -4.46 28.92
CA PHE A 210 3.53 -3.88 28.00
C PHE A 210 3.87 -2.42 27.79
N ASP A 211 3.78 -1.94 26.55
CA ASP A 211 4.14 -0.56 26.24
C ASP A 211 3.01 0.40 26.63
N SER A 212 1.77 -0.10 26.62
CA SER A 212 0.59 0.62 27.04
C SER A 212 -0.25 -0.14 28.08
N SER A 213 -1.01 0.62 28.89
CA SER A 213 -1.97 0.02 29.81
C SER A 213 -3.13 -0.69 29.09
N PHE A 214 -3.37 -0.37 27.81
CA PHE A 214 -4.40 -1.01 26.99
C PHE A 214 -3.96 -2.41 26.54
N GLU A 215 -2.70 -2.59 26.14
CA GLU A 215 -2.12 -3.92 25.86
C GLU A 215 -2.16 -4.82 27.10
N GLY A 216 -1.76 -4.29 28.27
CA GLY A 216 -1.83 -5.06 29.52
C GLY A 216 -3.26 -5.50 29.88
N ARG A 217 -4.25 -4.64 29.61
CA ARG A 217 -5.67 -4.98 29.79
C ARG A 217 -6.13 -6.03 28.77
N LEU A 218 -5.73 -5.91 27.51
CA LEU A 218 -6.02 -6.92 26.49
C LEU A 218 -5.44 -8.28 26.88
N ALA A 219 -4.17 -8.32 27.30
CA ALA A 219 -3.52 -9.53 27.79
C ALA A 219 -4.29 -10.16 28.97
N TYR A 220 -4.79 -9.33 29.91
CA TYR A 220 -5.64 -9.80 31.00
C TYR A 220 -6.96 -10.43 30.53
N LEU A 221 -7.62 -9.82 29.54
CA LEU A 221 -8.84 -10.38 28.96
C LEU A 221 -8.55 -11.70 28.22
N LEU A 222 -7.47 -11.75 27.43
CA LEU A 222 -7.06 -12.94 26.66
C LEU A 222 -6.73 -14.12 27.58
N ASP A 223 -5.99 -13.90 28.66
CA ASP A 223 -5.59 -14.96 29.59
C ASP A 223 -6.78 -15.57 30.35
N LYS A 224 -7.87 -14.81 30.52
CA LYS A 224 -9.09 -15.24 31.23
C LYS A 224 -10.19 -15.79 30.33
N ASP A 225 -10.27 -15.35 29.08
CA ASP A 225 -11.34 -15.73 28.17
C ASP A 225 -11.25 -17.22 27.81
N ARG A 226 -12.35 -17.97 27.96
CA ARG A 226 -12.36 -19.42 27.74
C ARG A 226 -12.17 -19.84 26.28
N SER A 227 -12.45 -18.95 25.32
CA SER A 227 -12.32 -19.23 23.89
C SER A 227 -10.88 -19.20 23.38
N VAL A 228 -9.99 -18.50 24.09
CA VAL A 228 -8.56 -18.41 23.77
C VAL A 228 -7.85 -19.68 24.25
N GLU A 229 -7.11 -20.32 23.37
CA GLU A 229 -6.25 -21.48 23.69
C GLU A 229 -4.90 -20.98 24.20
N ASP A 230 -4.27 -20.13 23.39
CA ASP A 230 -2.95 -19.55 23.60
C ASP A 230 -2.90 -18.11 23.09
N TRP A 231 -2.02 -17.29 23.67
CA TRP A 231 -1.70 -15.97 23.12
C TRP A 231 -0.19 -15.69 23.21
N LEU A 232 0.30 -14.91 22.26
CA LEU A 232 1.70 -14.53 22.13
C LEU A 232 1.75 -13.02 21.90
N ARG A 233 2.46 -12.30 22.75
CA ARG A 233 3.05 -11.01 22.35
C ARG A 233 4.40 -11.34 21.71
N PRO A 234 4.60 -11.17 20.40
CA PRO A 234 5.81 -11.64 19.70
C PRO A 234 7.06 -10.94 20.19
N ALA A 235 8.17 -11.66 20.40
CA ALA A 235 9.47 -11.03 20.66
C ALA A 235 10.01 -10.33 19.39
N PRO A 236 10.96 -9.38 19.52
CA PRO A 236 11.63 -8.83 18.35
C PRO A 236 12.18 -9.95 17.45
N ALA A 237 12.03 -9.79 16.14
CA ALA A 237 12.38 -10.79 15.12
C ALA A 237 11.55 -12.10 15.10
N GLN A 238 10.51 -12.26 15.94
CA GLN A 238 9.60 -13.41 15.83
C GLN A 238 8.89 -13.47 14.46
N PHE A 239 8.61 -12.30 13.87
CA PHE A 239 8.11 -12.11 12.51
C PHE A 239 9.21 -11.53 11.61
N ASP A 240 10.33 -12.24 11.48
CA ASP A 240 11.39 -11.81 10.58
C ASP A 240 10.93 -11.83 9.11
N GLY A 241 11.25 -10.76 8.38
CA GLY A 241 10.94 -10.63 6.95
C GLY A 241 9.65 -9.89 6.61
N LEU A 242 8.86 -9.41 7.57
CA LEU A 242 7.71 -8.55 7.27
C LEU A 242 8.14 -7.08 7.21
N PHE A 243 7.99 -6.46 6.06
CA PHE A 243 8.31 -5.07 5.85
C PHE A 243 7.09 -4.28 5.39
N TRP A 244 7.03 -3.01 5.74
CA TRP A 244 6.01 -2.06 5.31
C TRP A 244 6.67 -0.80 4.77
N ARG A 245 5.91 -0.03 3.98
CA ARG A 245 6.37 1.20 3.36
C ARG A 245 5.84 2.40 4.12
N ASP A 246 6.72 3.32 4.49
CA ASP A 246 6.28 4.56 5.13
C ASP A 246 5.83 5.63 4.12
N ALA A 247 5.28 6.73 4.64
CA ALA A 247 4.88 7.87 3.82
C ALA A 247 6.01 8.44 2.93
N SER A 248 7.28 8.31 3.36
CA SER A 248 8.46 8.74 2.59
C SER A 248 8.82 7.78 1.46
N GLY A 249 8.24 6.58 1.44
CA GLY A 249 8.48 5.55 0.45
C GLY A 249 9.55 4.53 0.84
N ASP A 250 10.13 4.64 2.04
CA ASP A 250 11.07 3.64 2.52
C ASP A 250 10.33 2.35 2.87
N SER A 251 10.72 1.26 2.20
CA SER A 251 10.12 -0.07 2.32
C SER A 251 10.94 -1.00 3.22
N GLN A 252 11.94 -0.48 3.95
CA GLN A 252 12.78 -1.25 4.87
C GLN A 252 12.26 -1.25 6.32
N ASN A 253 11.13 -0.60 6.57
CA ASN A 253 10.53 -0.58 7.90
C ASN A 253 10.00 -1.98 8.26
N ARG A 254 10.46 -2.54 9.38
CA ARG A 254 10.01 -3.86 9.86
C ARG A 254 8.62 -3.76 10.51
N TYR A 255 7.77 -4.74 10.22
CA TYR A 255 6.46 -4.89 10.85
C TYR A 255 6.52 -5.93 11.97
N GLU A 256 6.11 -5.55 13.17
CA GLU A 256 6.00 -6.43 14.32
C GLU A 256 4.57 -6.32 14.87
N PRO A 257 3.76 -7.40 14.85
CA PRO A 257 2.40 -7.35 15.38
C PRO A 257 2.38 -7.35 16.91
N ASP A 258 1.40 -6.68 17.52
CA ASP A 258 1.31 -6.58 18.98
C ASP A 258 0.96 -7.92 19.64
N PHE A 259 -0.08 -8.62 19.13
CA PHE A 259 -0.50 -9.91 19.66
C PHE A 259 -0.83 -10.90 18.56
N VAL A 260 -0.61 -12.18 18.85
CA VAL A 260 -1.11 -13.32 18.09
C VAL A 260 -1.95 -14.16 19.05
N VAL A 261 -3.19 -14.43 18.69
CA VAL A 261 -4.15 -15.12 19.56
C VAL A 261 -4.66 -16.37 18.86
N GLU A 262 -4.45 -17.52 19.49
CA GLU A 262 -4.91 -18.79 18.98
C GLU A 262 -6.27 -19.16 19.59
N PHE A 263 -7.23 -19.41 18.70
CA PHE A 263 -8.53 -19.98 19.00
C PHE A 263 -8.60 -21.41 18.48
N LYS A 264 -9.66 -22.13 18.85
CA LYS A 264 -9.90 -23.51 18.40
C LYS A 264 -9.84 -23.68 16.88
N ASN A 265 -10.34 -22.72 16.11
CA ASN A 265 -10.51 -22.83 14.66
C ASN A 265 -9.71 -21.80 13.84
N GLU A 266 -9.09 -20.82 14.47
CA GLU A 266 -8.40 -19.71 13.78
C GLU A 266 -7.29 -19.11 14.64
N ILE A 267 -6.39 -18.38 14.01
CA ILE A 267 -5.38 -17.54 14.66
C ILE A 267 -5.63 -16.08 14.27
N ALA A 268 -5.70 -15.19 15.25
CA ALA A 268 -5.86 -13.76 15.01
C ALA A 268 -4.54 -13.02 15.28
N MET A 269 -4.03 -12.33 14.26
CA MET A 269 -2.99 -11.31 14.39
C MET A 269 -3.66 -9.99 14.75
N VAL A 270 -3.30 -9.43 15.90
CA VAL A 270 -4.00 -8.30 16.52
C VAL A 270 -3.04 -7.13 16.68
N GLU A 271 -3.48 -5.96 16.23
CA GLU A 271 -2.83 -4.67 16.43
C GLU A 271 -3.70 -3.82 17.39
N VAL A 272 -3.07 -3.14 18.35
CA VAL A 272 -3.74 -2.23 19.28
C VAL A 272 -3.39 -0.80 18.91
N LYS A 273 -4.39 -0.05 18.44
CA LYS A 273 -4.20 1.36 18.06
C LYS A 273 -5.33 2.26 18.54
N PRO A 274 -5.08 3.54 18.86
CA PRO A 274 -6.15 4.50 19.08
C PRO A 274 -7.09 4.57 17.87
N GLY A 275 -8.39 4.69 18.11
CA GLY A 275 -9.39 4.69 17.04
C GLY A 275 -9.17 5.78 15.99
N GLU A 276 -8.63 6.93 16.41
CA GLU A 276 -8.32 8.07 15.53
C GLU A 276 -7.10 7.83 14.64
N GLU A 277 -6.14 7.01 15.10
CA GLU A 277 -4.90 6.68 14.38
C GLU A 277 -5.09 5.53 13.38
N VAL A 278 -6.24 4.85 13.37
CA VAL A 278 -6.48 3.70 12.49
C VAL A 278 -6.33 4.10 11.02
N ASN A 279 -6.73 5.31 10.64
CA ASN A 279 -6.64 5.80 9.26
C ASN A 279 -5.31 6.49 8.92
N ASP A 280 -4.34 6.46 9.82
CA ASP A 280 -3.00 6.97 9.53
C ASP A 280 -2.38 6.19 8.36
N PRO A 281 -1.73 6.86 7.39
CA PRO A 281 -1.11 6.19 6.24
C PRO A 281 -0.17 5.04 6.62
N ASP A 282 0.67 5.23 7.63
CA ASP A 282 1.64 4.21 8.05
C ASP A 282 0.92 3.02 8.69
N VAL A 283 -0.15 3.26 9.43
CA VAL A 283 -1.00 2.21 10.02
C VAL A 283 -1.71 1.41 8.93
N GLN A 284 -2.17 2.07 7.87
CA GLN A 284 -2.78 1.39 6.71
C GLN A 284 -1.76 0.52 5.95
N GLU A 285 -0.52 0.99 5.77
CA GLU A 285 0.54 0.19 5.11
C GLU A 285 0.97 -1.02 5.95
N LYS A 286 1.04 -0.87 7.28
CA LYS A 286 1.21 -2.01 8.20
C LYS A 286 0.06 -3.00 8.10
N LYS A 287 -1.17 -2.50 8.10
CA LYS A 287 -2.39 -3.31 7.92
C LYS A 287 -2.34 -4.10 6.61
N LYS A 288 -2.02 -3.47 5.48
CA LYS A 288 -1.89 -4.15 4.18
C LYS A 288 -0.91 -5.32 4.26
N THR A 289 0.24 -5.10 4.90
CA THR A 289 1.29 -6.11 5.08
C THR A 289 0.80 -7.28 5.95
N ALA A 290 0.13 -6.97 7.05
CA ALA A 290 -0.42 -7.97 7.97
C ALA A 290 -1.56 -8.79 7.33
N GLU A 291 -2.47 -8.13 6.59
CA GLU A 291 -3.54 -8.78 5.84
C GLU A 291 -2.98 -9.70 4.76
N LYS A 292 -1.95 -9.25 4.03
CA LYS A 292 -1.26 -10.04 3.01
C LYS A 292 -0.57 -11.27 3.61
N TYR A 293 0.08 -11.13 4.76
CA TYR A 293 0.66 -12.26 5.49
C TYR A 293 -0.41 -13.28 5.87
N CYS A 294 -1.52 -12.82 6.48
CA CYS A 294 -2.62 -13.68 6.89
C CYS A 294 -3.27 -14.40 5.70
N GLU A 295 -3.42 -13.71 4.57
CA GLU A 295 -3.93 -14.29 3.32
C GLU A 295 -3.03 -15.43 2.83
N LEU A 296 -1.72 -15.20 2.72
CA LEU A 296 -0.76 -16.17 2.20
C LEU A 296 -0.62 -17.39 3.10
N VAL A 297 -0.58 -17.19 4.42
CA VAL A 297 -0.57 -18.28 5.40
C VAL A 297 -1.87 -19.09 5.30
N SER A 298 -3.03 -18.44 5.26
CA SER A 298 -4.32 -19.13 5.16
C SER A 298 -4.51 -19.90 3.86
N LYS A 299 -3.92 -19.45 2.75
CA LYS A 299 -3.92 -20.20 1.48
C LYS A 299 -3.13 -21.50 1.55
N ASN A 300 -2.20 -21.62 2.49
CA ASN A 300 -1.28 -22.75 2.60
C ASN A 300 -1.62 -23.68 3.78
N ILE A 301 -2.86 -23.69 4.25
CA ILE A 301 -3.33 -24.64 5.27
C ILE A 301 -3.10 -26.09 4.78
N GLY A 302 -2.51 -26.91 5.65
CA GLY A 302 -2.09 -28.28 5.35
C GLY A 302 -0.64 -28.39 4.86
N ASN A 303 0.00 -27.28 4.52
CA ASN A 303 1.40 -27.22 4.12
C ASN A 303 2.24 -26.46 5.16
N TYR A 304 3.55 -26.70 5.20
CA TYR A 304 4.52 -25.94 6.01
C TYR A 304 4.18 -25.85 7.52
N GLY A 305 3.47 -26.84 8.06
CA GLY A 305 3.03 -26.85 9.46
C GLY A 305 1.83 -25.95 9.77
N ILE A 306 1.19 -25.37 8.76
CA ILE A 306 0.03 -24.49 8.93
C ILE A 306 -1.23 -25.33 9.09
N VAL A 307 -1.93 -25.17 10.21
CA VAL A 307 -3.13 -25.97 10.55
C VAL A 307 -4.41 -25.15 10.72
N LYS A 308 -4.29 -23.83 10.91
CA LYS A 308 -5.41 -22.92 11.15
C LYS A 308 -5.32 -21.71 10.21
N PRO A 309 -6.45 -21.16 9.75
CA PRO A 309 -6.47 -19.88 9.04
C PRO A 309 -6.04 -18.74 9.96
N TRP A 310 -5.38 -17.75 9.36
CA TRP A 310 -4.94 -16.52 10.01
C TRP A 310 -5.80 -15.35 9.54
N ARG A 311 -6.14 -14.46 10.48
CA ARG A 311 -6.80 -13.19 10.16
C ARG A 311 -6.15 -12.04 10.89
N TYR A 312 -6.20 -10.86 10.30
CA TYR A 312 -5.75 -9.63 10.90
C TYR A 312 -6.90 -8.85 11.53
N VAL A 313 -6.67 -8.16 12.64
CA VAL A 313 -7.63 -7.26 13.26
C VAL A 313 -6.95 -6.11 14.01
N ILE A 314 -7.44 -4.88 13.79
CA ILE A 314 -7.09 -3.72 14.61
C ILE A 314 -8.13 -3.56 15.71
N VAL A 315 -7.68 -3.47 16.95
CA VAL A 315 -8.49 -3.24 18.14
C VAL A 315 -8.30 -1.80 18.62
N PRO A 316 -9.33 -0.94 18.51
CA PRO A 316 -9.30 0.41 19.07
C PRO A 316 -9.10 0.38 20.58
N THR A 317 -8.14 1.15 21.09
CA THR A 317 -7.82 1.21 22.53
C THR A 317 -9.04 1.56 23.39
N GLU A 318 -9.93 2.39 22.87
CA GLU A 318 -11.15 2.87 23.55
C GLU A 318 -12.17 1.75 23.77
N LYS A 319 -12.10 0.67 22.97
CA LYS A 319 -12.96 -0.51 23.14
C LYS A 319 -12.46 -1.46 24.22
N ILE A 320 -11.18 -1.37 24.61
CA ILE A 320 -10.55 -2.30 25.56
C ILE A 320 -10.91 -1.88 27.00
N CYS A 321 -12.01 -2.45 27.52
CA CYS A 321 -12.47 -2.29 28.90
C CYS A 321 -12.70 -3.65 29.57
N LEU A 322 -12.72 -3.70 30.91
CA LEU A 322 -12.85 -4.97 31.66
C LEU A 322 -14.16 -5.73 31.41
N SER A 323 -15.21 -5.04 30.96
CA SER A 323 -16.49 -5.64 30.59
C SER A 323 -16.54 -6.07 29.12
N ALA A 324 -15.50 -5.78 28.33
CA ALA A 324 -15.44 -6.21 26.93
C ALA A 324 -15.27 -7.74 26.84
N THR A 325 -15.80 -8.31 25.77
CA THR A 325 -15.60 -9.72 25.43
C THR A 325 -14.56 -9.84 24.32
N ILE A 326 -13.72 -10.88 24.35
CA ILE A 326 -12.72 -11.09 23.28
C ILE A 326 -13.41 -11.26 21.93
N ALA A 327 -14.53 -11.96 21.88
CA ALA A 327 -15.36 -12.04 20.69
C ALA A 327 -15.73 -10.65 20.17
N GLY A 328 -16.29 -9.77 21.01
CA GLY A 328 -16.68 -8.41 20.60
C GLY A 328 -15.51 -7.51 20.17
N LEU A 329 -14.34 -7.64 20.84
CA LEU A 329 -13.14 -6.88 20.48
C LEU A 329 -12.55 -7.32 19.14
N LEU A 330 -12.52 -8.63 18.90
CA LEU A 330 -11.89 -9.22 17.73
C LEU A 330 -12.87 -9.48 16.57
N SER A 331 -14.16 -9.14 16.72
CA SER A 331 -15.18 -9.29 15.65
C SER A 331 -14.92 -8.39 14.43
N GLY A 332 -13.96 -7.46 14.51
CA GLY A 332 -13.63 -6.52 13.44
C GLY A 332 -14.71 -5.44 13.26
N SER A 333 -14.27 -4.19 13.17
CA SER A 333 -15.08 -3.09 12.62
C SER A 333 -15.05 -3.10 11.09
N GLY A 334 -14.81 -4.25 10.48
CA GLY A 334 -15.10 -4.46 9.07
C GLY A 334 -16.62 -4.48 8.95
N LYS A 335 -17.16 -3.82 7.93
CA LYS A 335 -18.38 -4.35 7.34
C LYS A 335 -18.17 -5.86 7.26
N GLN A 336 -19.10 -6.62 7.83
CA GLN A 336 -19.31 -7.97 7.34
C GLN A 336 -19.58 -7.83 5.83
N GLU A 337 -18.53 -7.80 5.03
CA GLU A 337 -18.47 -8.68 3.88
C GLU A 337 -18.44 -10.08 4.46
N THR A 338 -19.60 -10.51 4.98
CA THR A 338 -19.99 -11.91 4.95
C THR A 338 -19.74 -12.31 3.52
N SER A 339 -18.65 -13.05 3.38
CA SER A 339 -18.04 -13.49 2.16
C SER A 339 -19.08 -14.04 1.18
N LEU A 340 -19.58 -13.18 0.29
CA LEU A 340 -20.24 -13.59 -0.95
C LEU A 340 -19.25 -14.24 -1.91
N TYR A 341 -17.95 -14.30 -1.55
CA TYR A 341 -16.84 -14.74 -2.39
C TYR A 341 -15.87 -15.75 -1.77
N SER A 342 -16.05 -16.18 -0.51
CA SER A 342 -15.16 -17.20 0.10
C SER A 342 -15.27 -18.57 -0.55
N ASN A 343 -16.39 -18.84 -1.23
CA ASN A 343 -16.62 -20.07 -1.99
C ASN A 343 -16.14 -19.95 -3.45
N LEU A 344 -15.63 -18.79 -3.89
CA LEU A 344 -15.05 -18.66 -5.22
C LEU A 344 -13.68 -19.34 -5.26
N ARG A 345 -13.52 -20.23 -6.25
CA ARG A 345 -12.25 -20.93 -6.49
C ARG A 345 -11.46 -20.18 -7.56
N PHE A 346 -10.21 -19.87 -7.27
CA PHE A 346 -9.29 -19.19 -8.17
C PHE A 346 -8.12 -20.11 -8.53
N SER A 347 -7.55 -19.94 -9.72
CA SER A 347 -6.34 -20.61 -10.16
C SER A 347 -5.41 -19.61 -10.83
N ASP A 348 -4.14 -19.60 -10.43
CA ASP A 348 -3.10 -18.76 -11.04
C ASP A 348 -2.37 -19.52 -12.18
N VAL A 349 -2.73 -20.78 -12.42
CA VAL A 349 -2.25 -21.62 -13.52
C VAL A 349 -3.40 -21.89 -14.49
N ILE A 350 -3.11 -21.94 -15.79
CA ILE A 350 -4.08 -22.32 -16.83
C ILE A 350 -4.65 -23.70 -16.47
N PRO A 351 -5.95 -23.82 -16.19
CA PRO A 351 -6.56 -25.11 -15.87
C PRO A 351 -6.42 -26.08 -17.05
N GLN A 352 -5.90 -27.28 -16.80
CA GLN A 352 -5.77 -28.36 -17.79
C GLN A 352 -6.56 -29.58 -17.32
N GLY A 353 -7.32 -30.23 -18.20
CA GLY A 353 -8.12 -31.43 -17.88
C GLY A 353 -9.56 -31.35 -18.37
N GLU A 354 -10.40 -32.32 -17.96
CA GLU A 354 -11.81 -32.45 -18.40
C GLU A 354 -12.70 -31.27 -17.99
N ASP A 355 -12.31 -30.51 -16.96
CA ASP A 355 -13.07 -29.38 -16.40
C ASP A 355 -12.53 -28.00 -16.84
N ALA A 356 -11.57 -27.92 -17.77
CA ALA A 356 -10.95 -26.65 -18.16
C ALA A 356 -11.97 -25.60 -18.65
N GLU A 357 -13.03 -26.05 -19.33
CA GLU A 357 -14.12 -25.21 -19.85
C GLU A 357 -15.01 -24.59 -18.74
N GLU A 358 -14.86 -25.03 -17.48
CA GLU A 358 -15.58 -24.47 -16.33
C GLU A 358 -14.83 -23.33 -15.66
N TRP A 359 -13.60 -23.05 -16.10
CA TRP A 359 -12.79 -21.96 -15.60
C TRP A 359 -12.76 -20.83 -16.63
N LEU A 360 -12.94 -19.61 -16.15
CA LEU A 360 -12.90 -18.41 -16.98
C LEU A 360 -11.69 -17.54 -16.63
N PRO A 361 -11.04 -16.92 -17.63
CA PRO A 361 -9.94 -15.99 -17.38
C PRO A 361 -10.47 -14.69 -16.77
N ILE A 362 -9.71 -14.13 -15.84
CA ILE A 362 -10.03 -12.84 -15.20
C ILE A 362 -9.17 -11.75 -15.85
N TYR A 363 -9.82 -10.68 -16.30
CA TYR A 363 -9.15 -9.49 -16.83
C TYR A 363 -9.51 -8.25 -16.00
N THR A 364 -8.57 -7.30 -15.95
CA THR A 364 -8.91 -5.91 -15.61
C THR A 364 -9.79 -5.32 -16.71
N LEU A 365 -10.56 -4.25 -16.42
CA LEU A 365 -11.36 -3.56 -17.42
C LEU A 365 -10.51 -3.13 -18.63
N ALA A 366 -9.35 -2.53 -18.38
CA ALA A 366 -8.42 -2.11 -19.42
C ALA A 366 -7.90 -3.32 -20.24
N ALA A 367 -7.59 -4.44 -19.59
CA ALA A 367 -7.12 -5.63 -20.29
C ALA A 367 -8.22 -6.28 -21.14
N ALA A 368 -9.44 -6.40 -20.61
CA ALA A 368 -10.58 -6.91 -21.38
C ALA A 368 -10.80 -6.07 -22.64
N CYS A 369 -10.75 -4.75 -22.53
CA CYS A 369 -10.91 -3.87 -23.68
C CYS A 369 -9.71 -3.93 -24.63
N GLY A 370 -8.48 -3.97 -24.12
CA GLY A 370 -7.28 -4.12 -24.96
C GLY A 370 -7.28 -5.42 -25.77
N LYS A 371 -7.66 -6.54 -25.14
CA LYS A 371 -7.73 -7.86 -25.78
C LYS A 371 -8.90 -7.96 -26.76
N PHE A 372 -10.11 -7.61 -26.33
CA PHE A 372 -11.33 -7.90 -27.10
C PHE A 372 -11.79 -6.74 -28.00
N ALA A 373 -11.39 -5.49 -27.75
CA ALA A 373 -11.64 -4.36 -28.65
C ALA A 373 -10.42 -3.98 -29.51
N GLY A 374 -9.21 -4.09 -28.96
CA GLY A 374 -7.97 -3.67 -29.61
C GLY A 374 -7.13 -4.79 -30.26
N GLY A 375 -7.47 -6.06 -30.03
CA GLY A 375 -6.73 -7.21 -30.56
C GLY A 375 -5.33 -7.38 -29.96
N MET A 376 -5.05 -6.81 -28.78
CA MET A 376 -3.77 -6.99 -28.09
C MET A 376 -3.72 -8.36 -27.38
N GLU A 377 -2.62 -9.10 -27.54
CA GLU A 377 -2.36 -10.25 -26.69
C GLU A 377 -1.99 -9.78 -25.29
N ILE A 378 -2.82 -10.12 -24.31
CA ILE A 378 -2.58 -9.83 -22.90
C ILE A 378 -2.41 -11.15 -22.19
N LYS A 379 -1.30 -11.31 -21.47
CA LYS A 379 -1.00 -12.51 -20.68
C LYS A 379 -2.02 -12.64 -19.55
N GLU A 380 -2.81 -13.72 -19.56
CA GLU A 380 -3.73 -14.03 -18.46
C GLU A 380 -2.94 -14.38 -17.20
N ASN A 381 -3.23 -13.69 -16.09
CA ASN A 381 -2.55 -13.94 -14.82
C ASN A 381 -3.41 -14.73 -13.83
N ARG A 382 -4.72 -14.93 -14.11
CA ARG A 382 -5.65 -15.56 -13.14
C ARG A 382 -6.93 -16.10 -13.77
N TRP A 383 -7.45 -17.18 -13.21
CA TRP A 383 -8.69 -17.86 -13.59
C TRP A 383 -9.64 -18.01 -12.40
N ILE A 384 -10.95 -18.08 -12.67
CA ILE A 384 -12.01 -18.31 -11.68
C ILE A 384 -12.93 -19.44 -12.13
N TYR A 385 -13.30 -20.31 -11.18
CA TYR A 385 -14.24 -21.39 -11.42
C TYR A 385 -15.67 -20.85 -11.52
N ALA A 386 -16.31 -21.06 -12.67
CA ALA A 386 -17.63 -20.54 -12.97
C ALA A 386 -18.78 -21.55 -12.72
N GLY A 387 -18.44 -22.79 -12.34
CA GLY A 387 -19.38 -23.84 -11.92
C GLY A 387 -20.21 -24.45 -13.05
N ARG A 388 -19.89 -24.13 -14.31
CA ARG A 388 -20.47 -24.71 -15.53
C ARG A 388 -19.57 -24.40 -16.71
N LYS A 389 -19.73 -25.13 -17.80
CA LYS A 389 -19.02 -24.91 -19.06
C LYS A 389 -19.40 -23.58 -19.72
N PHE A 390 -18.40 -22.87 -20.21
CA PHE A 390 -18.50 -21.67 -21.05
C PHE A 390 -17.63 -21.83 -22.30
N ASP A 391 -17.94 -21.06 -23.34
CA ASP A 391 -17.08 -20.98 -24.54
C ASP A 391 -15.92 -20.00 -24.33
N ASP A 392 -14.92 -20.06 -25.22
CA ASP A 392 -13.69 -19.25 -25.16
C ASP A 392 -13.92 -17.74 -25.37
N GLU A 393 -15.15 -17.33 -25.72
CA GLU A 393 -15.54 -15.91 -25.82
C GLU A 393 -15.98 -15.34 -24.46
N HIS A 394 -16.08 -16.16 -23.41
CA HIS A 394 -16.44 -15.70 -22.08
C HIS A 394 -15.21 -15.36 -21.24
N PHE A 395 -15.35 -14.33 -20.42
CA PHE A 395 -14.32 -13.90 -19.49
C PHE A 395 -14.94 -13.20 -18.28
N VAL A 396 -14.12 -12.94 -17.28
CA VAL A 396 -14.55 -12.33 -16.02
C VAL A 396 -13.86 -11.00 -15.79
N VAL A 397 -14.63 -10.02 -15.31
CA VAL A 397 -14.11 -8.73 -14.85
C VAL A 397 -14.64 -8.46 -13.45
N ARG A 398 -13.79 -7.97 -12.56
CA ARG A 398 -14.21 -7.48 -11.25
C ARG A 398 -14.81 -6.08 -11.41
N ALA A 399 -16.06 -5.91 -10.99
CA ALA A 399 -16.74 -4.62 -10.99
C ALA A 399 -16.09 -3.67 -9.98
N VAL A 400 -16.04 -2.38 -10.33
CA VAL A 400 -15.49 -1.31 -9.49
C VAL A 400 -16.50 -0.16 -9.46
N GLY A 401 -16.89 0.25 -8.25
CA GLY A 401 -17.78 1.37 -7.98
C GLY A 401 -19.27 1.02 -7.91
N ASP A 402 -20.06 1.98 -7.41
CA ASP A 402 -21.45 1.77 -6.99
C ASP A 402 -22.51 2.09 -8.06
N SER A 403 -22.09 2.47 -9.27
CA SER A 403 -22.99 2.98 -10.33
C SER A 403 -24.03 1.96 -10.82
N MET A 404 -23.80 0.68 -10.58
CA MET A 404 -24.63 -0.42 -11.07
C MET A 404 -25.43 -1.13 -9.97
N ILE A 405 -25.39 -0.63 -8.74
CA ILE A 405 -26.22 -1.13 -7.63
C ILE A 405 -27.70 -0.89 -7.94
N PRO A 406 -28.61 -1.86 -7.72
CA PRO A 406 -28.39 -3.16 -7.05
C PRO A 406 -28.11 -4.33 -8.02
N ALA A 407 -27.93 -4.08 -9.31
CA ALA A 407 -27.73 -5.14 -10.30
C ALA A 407 -26.32 -5.75 -10.23
N ILE A 408 -25.32 -4.92 -9.94
CA ILE A 408 -23.91 -5.30 -9.77
C ILE A 408 -23.36 -4.43 -8.63
N ASN A 409 -22.80 -5.06 -7.61
CA ASN A 409 -22.15 -4.36 -6.50
C ASN A 409 -20.66 -4.15 -6.78
N ASP A 410 -20.06 -3.22 -6.04
CA ASP A 410 -18.61 -3.06 -6.02
C ASP A 410 -17.94 -4.38 -5.60
N GLY A 411 -16.88 -4.79 -6.32
CA GLY A 411 -16.17 -6.04 -6.07
C GLY A 411 -16.77 -7.29 -6.73
N ASP A 412 -17.96 -7.23 -7.35
CA ASP A 412 -18.60 -8.38 -7.98
C ASP A 412 -17.79 -8.93 -9.17
N TYR A 413 -17.59 -10.25 -9.22
CA TYR A 413 -17.00 -10.92 -10.39
C TYR A 413 -18.07 -11.15 -11.45
N CYS A 414 -18.01 -10.38 -12.54
CA CYS A 414 -19.01 -10.37 -13.60
C CYS A 414 -18.54 -11.18 -14.80
N ILE A 415 -19.35 -12.15 -15.24
CA ILE A 415 -19.13 -12.89 -16.48
C ILE A 415 -19.63 -12.05 -17.66
N PHE A 416 -18.77 -11.88 -18.64
CA PHE A 416 -19.03 -11.20 -19.89
C PHE A 416 -18.82 -12.14 -21.07
N LYS A 417 -19.58 -11.92 -22.14
CA LYS A 417 -19.35 -12.54 -23.45
C LYS A 417 -18.79 -11.50 -24.41
N ALA A 418 -17.58 -11.73 -24.92
CA ALA A 418 -16.90 -10.87 -25.87
C ALA A 418 -17.65 -10.75 -27.21
N ASN A 419 -17.37 -9.69 -27.96
CA ASN A 419 -17.88 -9.48 -29.31
C ASN A 419 -19.39 -9.72 -29.45
N PRO A 420 -20.24 -9.02 -28.68
CA PRO A 420 -21.68 -9.21 -28.77
C PRO A 420 -22.11 -8.89 -30.20
N GLY A 421 -22.57 -9.92 -30.92
CA GLY A 421 -22.95 -9.78 -32.33
C GLY A 421 -24.08 -8.77 -32.49
N GLY A 422 -23.95 -7.86 -33.46
CA GLY A 422 -25.00 -6.89 -33.79
C GLY A 422 -26.21 -7.51 -34.51
N PRO A 423 -27.38 -6.85 -34.51
CA PRO A 423 -27.64 -5.51 -33.97
C PRO A 423 -27.98 -5.53 -32.46
N TYR A 424 -27.39 -4.59 -31.71
CA TYR A 424 -27.60 -4.36 -30.28
C TYR A 424 -29.05 -3.93 -29.97
N SER A 425 -29.98 -4.88 -29.95
CA SER A 425 -31.42 -4.62 -29.91
C SER A 425 -32.02 -4.62 -28.50
N GLY A 426 -31.23 -4.86 -27.47
CA GLY A 426 -31.68 -4.96 -26.09
C GLY A 426 -31.63 -3.64 -25.34
N GLN A 427 -32.70 -2.85 -25.41
CA GLN A 427 -32.86 -1.69 -24.52
C GLN A 427 -32.76 -2.14 -23.05
N GLY A 428 -31.92 -1.47 -22.27
CA GLY A 428 -31.68 -1.74 -20.85
C GLY A 428 -30.73 -2.89 -20.51
N ARG A 429 -30.20 -3.64 -21.51
CA ARG A 429 -29.16 -4.68 -21.30
C ARG A 429 -27.84 -4.06 -20.88
N ILE A 430 -27.05 -4.81 -20.12
CA ILE A 430 -25.78 -4.33 -19.56
C ILE A 430 -24.63 -4.77 -20.47
N TYR A 431 -23.73 -3.84 -20.77
CA TYR A 431 -22.54 -4.11 -21.57
C TYR A 431 -21.30 -3.49 -20.92
N LEU A 432 -20.14 -4.02 -21.28
CA LEU A 432 -18.86 -3.38 -21.10
C LEU A 432 -18.57 -2.50 -22.32
N PHE A 433 -18.40 -1.21 -22.08
CA PHE A 433 -18.13 -0.21 -23.10
C PHE A 433 -16.71 0.31 -22.99
N GLN A 434 -16.12 0.59 -24.15
CA GLN A 434 -15.01 1.53 -24.29
C GLN A 434 -15.54 2.78 -24.98
N TYR A 435 -15.23 3.96 -24.47
CA TYR A 435 -15.66 5.21 -25.11
C TYR A 435 -14.61 6.31 -25.05
N GLN A 436 -14.63 7.20 -26.05
CA GLN A 436 -13.78 8.39 -26.11
C GLN A 436 -14.59 9.61 -25.61
N GLY A 437 -14.26 10.13 -24.43
CA GLY A 437 -14.98 11.24 -23.79
C GLY A 437 -14.36 11.65 -22.45
N GLU A 438 -15.10 12.43 -21.66
CA GLU A 438 -14.68 12.75 -20.28
C GLU A 438 -14.49 11.46 -19.47
N PRO A 439 -13.38 11.30 -18.74
CA PRO A 439 -13.10 10.10 -17.95
C PRO A 439 -14.23 9.86 -16.94
N ASP A 440 -14.64 8.60 -16.78
CA ASP A 440 -15.53 8.23 -15.67
C ASP A 440 -14.80 8.59 -14.34
N PRO A 441 -15.38 9.45 -13.49
CA PRO A 441 -14.71 9.96 -12.29
C PRO A 441 -14.34 8.86 -11.28
N PHE A 442 -14.92 7.67 -11.40
CA PHE A 442 -14.77 6.57 -10.46
C PHE A 442 -13.85 5.46 -10.99
N THR A 443 -13.79 5.25 -12.32
CA THR A 443 -12.90 4.25 -12.93
C THR A 443 -11.65 4.85 -13.57
N GLY A 444 -11.55 6.18 -13.65
CA GLY A 444 -10.35 6.90 -14.11
C GLY A 444 -9.96 6.64 -15.56
N GLY A 445 -10.85 6.03 -16.36
CA GLY A 445 -10.52 5.56 -17.70
C GLY A 445 -11.68 5.56 -18.69
N SER A 446 -11.36 5.31 -19.95
CA SER A 446 -12.25 5.23 -21.12
C SER A 446 -13.19 4.01 -21.12
N TYR A 447 -13.48 3.38 -19.98
CA TYR A 447 -14.18 2.09 -19.89
C TYR A 447 -15.25 2.09 -18.80
N THR A 448 -16.42 1.50 -19.07
CA THR A 448 -17.50 1.46 -18.09
C THR A 448 -18.47 0.29 -18.31
N ILE A 449 -19.04 -0.22 -17.22
CA ILE A 449 -20.15 -1.19 -17.24
C ILE A 449 -21.44 -0.42 -17.03
N LYS A 450 -22.33 -0.40 -18.03
CA LYS A 450 -23.59 0.36 -17.98
C LYS A 450 -24.70 -0.34 -18.75
N GLY A 451 -25.95 0.03 -18.46
CA GLY A 451 -27.09 -0.32 -19.30
C GLY A 451 -27.05 0.43 -20.63
N TYR A 452 -27.46 -0.20 -21.72
CA TYR A 452 -27.54 0.42 -23.04
C TYR A 452 -28.96 0.90 -23.34
N GLN A 453 -29.09 2.14 -23.80
CA GLN A 453 -30.33 2.64 -24.39
C GLN A 453 -30.01 3.41 -25.67
N SER A 454 -30.75 3.15 -26.75
CA SER A 454 -30.59 3.88 -28.01
C SER A 454 -31.90 4.46 -28.53
N HIS A 455 -31.79 5.64 -29.12
CA HIS A 455 -32.85 6.33 -29.81
C HIS A 455 -32.44 6.48 -31.28
N LYS A 456 -33.23 5.87 -32.16
CA LYS A 456 -32.98 5.86 -33.59
C LYS A 456 -33.78 6.96 -34.28
N GLY A 457 -33.13 7.63 -35.24
CA GLY A 457 -33.77 8.61 -36.10
C GLY A 457 -34.61 7.96 -37.21
N PRO A 458 -35.23 8.77 -38.08
CA PRO A 458 -36.13 8.31 -39.15
C PRO A 458 -35.47 7.33 -40.15
N ILE A 459 -34.16 7.41 -40.30
CA ILE A 459 -33.34 6.58 -41.19
C ILE A 459 -32.76 5.33 -40.51
N GLY A 460 -33.15 5.05 -39.26
CA GLY A 460 -32.74 3.85 -38.52
C GLY A 460 -31.35 3.92 -37.85
N LEU A 461 -30.61 5.01 -38.05
CA LEU A 461 -29.34 5.30 -37.36
C LEU A 461 -29.56 5.85 -35.95
N ASN A 462 -28.63 5.58 -35.04
CA ASN A 462 -28.67 6.11 -33.68
C ASN A 462 -28.49 7.63 -33.69
N THR A 463 -29.48 8.39 -33.21
CA THR A 463 -29.38 9.85 -33.01
C THR A 463 -28.95 10.19 -31.59
N ARG A 464 -29.23 9.29 -30.63
CA ARG A 464 -28.82 9.42 -29.23
C ARG A 464 -28.61 8.04 -28.62
N VAL A 465 -27.52 7.85 -27.91
CA VAL A 465 -27.23 6.67 -27.11
C VAL A 465 -27.00 7.09 -25.65
N GLU A 466 -27.56 6.35 -24.71
CA GLU A 466 -27.37 6.57 -23.28
C GLU A 466 -26.79 5.33 -22.62
N LEU A 467 -25.77 5.55 -21.81
CA LEU A 467 -25.23 4.57 -20.90
C LEU A 467 -25.86 4.79 -19.53
N LEU A 468 -26.78 3.90 -19.17
CA LEU A 468 -27.64 4.02 -18.01
C LEU A 468 -27.02 3.34 -16.78
N PRO A 469 -26.67 4.07 -15.71
CA PRO A 469 -26.41 3.46 -14.41
C PRO A 469 -27.70 2.81 -13.88
N LYS A 470 -27.56 1.75 -13.08
CA LYS A 470 -28.70 1.17 -12.35
C LYS A 470 -28.93 1.87 -11.00
N ASN A 471 -27.88 2.52 -10.48
CA ASN A 471 -27.97 3.36 -9.30
C ASN A 471 -28.43 4.77 -9.70
N LYS A 472 -29.59 5.18 -9.19
CA LYS A 472 -30.22 6.48 -9.48
C LYS A 472 -29.43 7.69 -8.99
N ALA A 473 -28.44 7.50 -8.11
CA ALA A 473 -27.55 8.56 -7.66
C ALA A 473 -26.57 9.04 -8.75
N TYR A 474 -26.44 8.29 -9.84
CA TYR A 474 -25.49 8.56 -10.91
C TYR A 474 -26.24 9.04 -12.17
N PRO A 475 -25.76 10.08 -12.86
CA PRO A 475 -26.34 10.52 -14.12
C PRO A 475 -25.98 9.56 -15.28
N PRO A 476 -26.84 9.40 -16.29
CA PRO A 476 -26.49 8.73 -17.54
C PRO A 476 -25.38 9.44 -18.31
N VAL A 477 -24.53 8.66 -18.99
CA VAL A 477 -23.60 9.19 -20.00
C VAL A 477 -24.32 9.22 -21.34
N VAL A 478 -24.36 10.38 -22.00
CA VAL A 478 -25.18 10.59 -23.20
C VAL A 478 -24.27 10.92 -24.39
N PHE A 479 -24.44 10.19 -25.48
CA PHE A 479 -23.81 10.44 -26.77
C PHE A 479 -24.87 10.88 -27.77
N LYS A 480 -24.66 12.02 -28.43
CA LYS A 480 -25.56 12.55 -29.46
C LYS A 480 -24.85 12.58 -30.80
N SER A 481 -25.60 12.34 -31.88
CA SER A 481 -25.05 12.37 -33.25
C SER A 481 -24.58 13.77 -33.66
N GLU A 482 -25.05 14.81 -32.97
CA GLU A 482 -24.61 16.21 -33.17
C GLU A 482 -23.16 16.44 -32.72
N ASP A 483 -22.67 15.65 -31.76
CA ASP A 483 -21.33 15.80 -31.19
C ASP A 483 -20.27 15.03 -31.99
N GLY A 484 -20.67 14.28 -33.03
CA GLY A 484 -19.80 13.44 -33.87
C GLY A 484 -20.38 12.03 -34.09
N ASP A 485 -19.63 11.21 -34.82
CA ASP A 485 -20.03 9.82 -35.10
C ASP A 485 -20.03 8.97 -33.82
N ILE A 486 -21.21 8.54 -33.39
CA ILE A 486 -21.40 7.77 -32.14
C ILE A 486 -20.65 6.43 -32.23
N ASP A 487 -20.63 5.79 -33.39
CA ASP A 487 -20.04 4.47 -33.57
C ASP A 487 -18.50 4.52 -33.51
N GLN A 488 -17.90 5.68 -33.74
CA GLN A 488 -16.45 5.92 -33.53
C GLN A 488 -16.13 6.22 -32.06
N LYS A 489 -17.08 6.80 -31.32
CA LYS A 489 -16.87 7.22 -29.93
C LYS A 489 -17.24 6.17 -28.91
N LEU A 490 -18.07 5.19 -29.26
CA LEU A 490 -18.58 4.18 -28.35
C LEU A 490 -18.42 2.78 -28.95
N HIS A 491 -17.61 1.97 -28.31
CA HIS A 491 -17.33 0.60 -28.71
C HIS A 491 -17.90 -0.40 -27.70
N PHE A 492 -18.59 -1.43 -28.21
CA PHE A 492 -19.13 -2.53 -27.41
C PHE A 492 -18.08 -3.62 -27.29
N VAL A 493 -17.53 -3.78 -26.09
CA VAL A 493 -16.47 -4.77 -25.83
C VAL A 493 -17.10 -6.12 -25.54
N ALA A 494 -18.10 -6.15 -24.66
CA ALA A 494 -18.71 -7.39 -24.21
C ALA A 494 -20.13 -7.21 -23.65
N GLU A 495 -20.97 -8.25 -23.73
CA GLU A 495 -22.30 -8.29 -23.11
C GLU A 495 -22.23 -8.94 -21.73
N PHE A 496 -22.87 -8.33 -20.73
CA PHE A 496 -22.96 -8.89 -19.39
C PHE A 496 -23.88 -10.10 -19.37
N VAL A 497 -23.40 -11.21 -18.81
CA VAL A 497 -24.16 -12.45 -18.68
C VAL A 497 -24.76 -12.56 -17.28
N LYS A 498 -23.90 -12.54 -16.25
CA LYS A 498 -24.30 -12.64 -14.84
C LYS A 498 -23.13 -12.32 -13.90
N VAL A 499 -23.44 -12.05 -12.64
CA VAL A 499 -22.46 -12.11 -11.54
C VAL A 499 -22.20 -13.58 -11.18
N ILE A 500 -20.95 -13.92 -10.84
CA ILE A 500 -20.62 -15.22 -10.26
C ILE A 500 -21.17 -15.27 -8.85
N SER A 501 -22.19 -16.09 -8.64
CA SER A 501 -22.73 -16.38 -7.32
C SER A 501 -21.84 -17.40 -6.61
N SER A 502 -21.55 -17.18 -5.33
CA SER A 502 -21.11 -18.27 -4.46
C SER A 502 -22.18 -19.36 -4.45
N ASN A 503 -21.78 -20.59 -4.78
CA ASN A 503 -22.59 -21.76 -4.49
C ASN A 503 -22.56 -22.07 -3.00
#